data_AF-A0A1H5HJM4-F1
#
_entry.id   AF-A0A1H5HJM4-F1
#
_cell.length_a   1.000
_cell.length_b   1.000
_cell.length_c   1.000
_cell.angle_alpha   90.00
_cell.angle_beta   90.00
_cell.angle_gamma   90.00
#
_symmetry.space_group_name_H-M   'P 1'
#
loop_
_entity.id
_entity.type
_entity.pdbx_description
1 polymer ?
#
loop_
_entity_poly.entity_id
_entity_poly.type
_entity_poly.pdbx_seq_one_letter_code
_entity_poly.pdbx_strand_id
1 'polypeptide(L)'
;MVSQLDWRKDNGLSAQLTVMSRRQRNQAAYLALHRLQAPLLGIAVPGEWGVDAAAVDSLIQTGQAQMDGETNRGLQQAIIELRSAPLFESEIEPEFVESFQLEVINGWLMLAEALGELSEAQTGRVIHLARELADYLDKYMKSSLTLVEGEGDRERYLGSVGGHLRSYDLGYFGTRNLEIEGACHEAILAALGDDELITSRVGRQLLDRCDEYSNQLASALMAFLTD
;
A
#
# COMPACT_ATOMS: atom_id res chain seq x y z
N MET A 1 22.82 10.24 21.66
CA MET A 1 21.47 10.48 21.12
C MET A 1 21.53 10.31 19.62
N VAL A 2 21.00 9.21 19.10
CA VAL A 2 20.76 9.10 17.65
C VAL A 2 19.51 9.93 17.39
N SER A 3 19.56 10.88 16.46
CA SER A 3 18.36 11.61 16.03
C SER A 3 17.40 10.61 15.40
N GLN A 4 16.24 10.42 16.02
CA GLN A 4 15.18 9.60 15.46
C GLN A 4 14.73 10.24 14.15
N LEU A 5 14.69 9.46 13.07
CA LEU A 5 14.24 9.95 11.77
C LEU A 5 12.71 9.95 11.75
N ASP A 6 12.12 11.04 11.28
CA ASP A 6 10.68 11.10 11.03
C ASP A 6 10.42 10.54 9.63
N TRP A 7 9.86 9.34 9.55
CA TRP A 7 9.53 8.70 8.28
C TRP A 7 8.50 9.50 7.47
N ARG A 8 7.75 10.42 8.10
CA ARG A 8 6.83 11.35 7.42
C ARG A 8 7.55 12.48 6.70
N LYS A 9 8.82 12.73 7.06
CA LYS A 9 9.68 13.79 6.51
C LYS A 9 10.95 13.20 5.91
N ASP A 10 10.77 12.11 5.19
CA ASP A 10 11.86 11.38 4.59
C ASP A 10 12.38 12.10 3.34
N ASN A 11 13.42 12.91 3.53
CA ASN A 11 14.11 13.60 2.44
C ASN A 11 14.68 12.62 1.40
N GLY A 12 14.92 11.37 1.77
CA GLY A 12 15.37 10.32 0.86
C GLY A 12 14.29 9.98 -0.17
N LEU A 13 13.04 9.83 0.28
CA LEU A 13 11.89 9.61 -0.61
C LEU A 13 11.74 10.76 -1.61
N SER A 14 11.72 12.01 -1.13
CA SER A 14 11.61 13.18 -2.01
C SER A 14 12.71 13.21 -3.07
N ALA A 15 13.97 12.95 -2.68
CA ALA A 15 15.09 12.91 -3.61
C ALA A 15 14.97 11.78 -4.66
N GLN A 16 14.47 10.61 -4.25
CA GLN A 16 14.21 9.50 -5.17
C GLN A 16 13.11 9.83 -6.19
N LEU A 17 12.00 10.44 -5.75
CA LEU A 17 10.88 10.79 -6.63
C LEU A 17 11.26 11.81 -7.70
N THR A 18 12.16 12.75 -7.39
CA THR A 18 12.67 13.75 -8.34
C THR A 18 13.49 13.13 -9.48
N VAL A 19 14.21 12.04 -9.22
CA VAL A 19 15.01 11.36 -10.26
C VAL A 19 14.23 10.29 -11.02
N MET A 20 13.06 9.88 -10.53
CA MET A 20 12.18 8.94 -11.23
C MET A 20 11.47 9.61 -12.41
N SER A 21 11.46 8.93 -13.56
CA SER A 21 10.57 9.25 -14.67
C SER A 21 9.09 9.07 -14.28
N ARG A 22 8.17 9.62 -15.09
CA ARG A 22 6.71 9.43 -14.88
C ARG A 22 6.32 7.95 -14.76
N ARG A 23 6.84 7.10 -15.65
CA ARG A 23 6.57 5.66 -15.64
C ARG A 23 7.07 5.01 -14.34
N GLN A 24 8.28 5.34 -13.90
CA GLN A 24 8.85 4.83 -12.65
C GLN A 24 8.04 5.29 -11.43
N ARG A 25 7.51 6.52 -11.44
CA ARG A 25 6.61 7.01 -10.40
C ARG A 25 5.28 6.26 -10.37
N ASN A 26 4.68 5.95 -11.52
CA ASN A 26 3.50 5.10 -11.59
C ASN A 26 3.77 3.70 -11.03
N GLN A 27 4.92 3.09 -11.37
CA GLN A 27 5.35 1.80 -10.81
C GLN A 27 5.51 1.87 -9.28
N ALA A 28 6.12 2.93 -8.76
CA ALA A 28 6.29 3.11 -7.32
C ALA A 28 4.96 3.24 -6.59
N ALA A 29 4.03 4.05 -7.12
CA ALA A 29 2.68 4.21 -6.58
C ALA A 29 1.88 2.90 -6.64
N TYR A 30 1.94 2.19 -7.76
CA TYR A 30 1.30 0.87 -7.90
C TYR A 30 1.82 -0.12 -6.85
N LEU A 31 3.15 -0.27 -6.73
CA LEU A 31 3.74 -1.20 -5.75
C LEU A 31 3.41 -0.80 -4.30
N ALA A 32 3.24 0.50 -4.02
CA ALA A 32 2.78 0.97 -2.72
C ALA A 32 1.36 0.52 -2.37
N LEU A 33 0.44 0.59 -3.34
CA LEU A 33 -0.94 0.14 -3.14
C LEU A 33 -1.08 -1.39 -3.20
N HIS A 34 -0.27 -2.05 -4.01
CA HIS A 34 -0.24 -3.51 -4.10
C HIS A 34 0.12 -4.15 -2.75
N ARG A 35 0.98 -3.51 -1.95
CA ARG A 35 1.25 -3.91 -0.56
C ARG A 35 0.01 -3.91 0.33
N LEU A 36 -1.06 -3.21 -0.05
CA LEU A 36 -2.28 -3.03 0.72
C LEU A 36 -3.49 -3.77 0.15
N GLN A 37 -3.33 -4.59 -0.91
CA GLN A 37 -4.46 -5.17 -1.64
C GLN A 37 -5.19 -6.31 -0.91
N ALA A 38 -4.49 -7.17 -0.18
CA ALA A 38 -5.09 -8.37 0.42
C ALA A 38 -6.18 -8.05 1.46
N PRO A 39 -6.10 -6.97 2.26
CA PRO A 39 -7.24 -6.50 3.05
C PRO A 39 -8.53 -6.24 2.24
N LEU A 40 -8.43 -5.84 0.97
CA LEU A 40 -9.61 -5.64 0.12
C LEU A 40 -10.14 -6.96 -0.48
N LEU A 41 -9.25 -7.93 -0.70
CA LEU A 41 -9.59 -9.20 -1.34
C LEU A 41 -9.98 -10.30 -0.35
N GLY A 42 -9.42 -10.26 0.86
CA GLY A 42 -9.52 -11.31 1.87
C GLY A 42 -10.45 -11.00 3.02
N ILE A 43 -10.89 -9.75 3.17
CA ILE A 43 -11.81 -9.31 4.23
C ILE A 43 -13.07 -8.78 3.55
N ALA A 44 -14.23 -9.28 3.97
CA ALA A 44 -15.50 -8.83 3.43
C ALA A 44 -15.69 -7.33 3.69
N VAL A 45 -15.99 -6.59 2.63
CA VAL A 45 -16.40 -5.18 2.73
C VAL A 45 -17.88 -5.15 3.15
N PRO A 46 -18.30 -4.23 4.04
CA PRO A 46 -19.70 -4.12 4.45
C PRO A 46 -20.66 -3.99 3.24
N GLY A 47 -21.73 -4.78 3.24
CA GLY A 47 -22.65 -4.85 2.10
C GLY A 47 -23.42 -3.55 1.85
N GLU A 48 -23.71 -2.82 2.93
CA GLU A 48 -24.36 -1.51 2.95
C GLU A 48 -23.57 -0.43 2.20
N TRP A 49 -22.27 -0.59 2.05
CA TRP A 49 -21.43 0.33 1.28
C TRP A 49 -21.65 0.16 -0.23
N GLY A 50 -22.24 -0.95 -0.65
CA GLY A 50 -22.50 -1.30 -2.05
C GLY A 50 -21.24 -1.30 -2.92
N VAL A 51 -20.07 -1.55 -2.32
CA VAL A 51 -18.82 -1.79 -3.04
C VAL A 51 -18.92 -3.12 -3.76
N ASP A 52 -18.88 -3.10 -5.08
CA ASP A 52 -18.80 -4.33 -5.86
C ASP A 52 -17.37 -4.92 -5.77
N ALA A 53 -17.27 -6.13 -5.21
CA ALA A 53 -16.01 -6.87 -5.15
C ALA A 53 -15.38 -7.06 -6.54
N ALA A 54 -16.19 -7.24 -7.58
CA ALA A 54 -15.70 -7.35 -8.95
C ALA A 54 -15.07 -6.04 -9.45
N ALA A 55 -15.57 -4.88 -9.00
CA ALA A 55 -14.98 -3.59 -9.33
C ALA A 55 -13.63 -3.39 -8.63
N VAL A 56 -13.51 -3.83 -7.37
CA VAL A 56 -12.23 -3.84 -6.63
C VAL A 56 -11.21 -4.78 -7.29
N ASP A 57 -11.62 -6.00 -7.63
CA ASP A 57 -10.76 -6.96 -8.35
C ASP A 57 -10.30 -6.39 -9.68
N SER A 58 -11.22 -5.81 -10.46
CA SER A 58 -10.93 -5.18 -11.75
C SER A 58 -9.94 -4.02 -11.58
N LEU A 59 -10.11 -3.17 -10.56
CA LEU A 59 -9.21 -2.06 -10.24
C LEU A 59 -7.77 -2.54 -10.00
N ILE A 60 -7.61 -3.58 -9.16
CA ILE A 60 -6.30 -4.13 -8.80
C ILE A 60 -5.63 -4.79 -10.02
N GLN A 61 -6.38 -5.61 -10.77
CA GLN A 61 -5.88 -6.33 -11.94
C GLN A 61 -5.51 -5.39 -13.09
N THR A 62 -6.37 -4.40 -13.38
CA THR A 62 -6.10 -3.42 -14.44
C THR A 62 -4.98 -2.46 -14.06
N GLY A 63 -4.83 -2.11 -12.78
CA GLY A 63 -3.69 -1.36 -12.28
C GLY A 63 -2.36 -2.07 -12.56
N GLN A 64 -2.32 -3.40 -12.43
CA GLN A 64 -1.13 -4.18 -12.76
C GLN A 64 -0.74 -4.06 -14.24
N ALA A 65 -1.74 -4.06 -15.11
CA ALA A 65 -1.56 -4.01 -16.56
C ALA A 65 -1.27 -2.60 -17.11
N GLN A 66 -1.31 -1.54 -16.28
CA GLN A 66 -1.24 -0.13 -16.72
C GLN A 66 -0.15 0.67 -15.99
N MET A 67 0.93 0.00 -15.59
CA MET A 67 2.06 0.66 -14.93
C MET A 67 2.87 1.59 -15.84
N ASP A 68 2.60 1.61 -17.14
CA ASP A 68 3.10 2.61 -18.09
C ASP A 68 2.43 3.99 -17.91
N GLY A 69 1.28 4.03 -17.23
CA GLY A 69 0.50 5.23 -16.98
C GLY A 69 -0.49 5.57 -18.09
N GLU A 70 -0.78 4.64 -19.00
CA GLU A 70 -1.81 4.85 -20.01
C GLU A 70 -3.22 4.66 -19.44
N THR A 71 -4.20 5.25 -20.12
CA THR A 71 -5.61 5.17 -19.70
C THR A 71 -6.26 3.93 -20.30
N ASN A 72 -6.92 3.15 -19.47
CA ASN A 72 -7.62 1.93 -19.88
C ASN A 72 -9.12 2.04 -19.59
N ARG A 73 -9.97 1.65 -20.56
CA ARG A 73 -11.43 1.68 -20.40
C ARG A 73 -11.92 0.80 -19.25
N GLY A 74 -11.29 -0.35 -19.01
CA GLY A 74 -11.64 -1.24 -17.89
C GLY A 74 -11.35 -0.59 -16.53
N LEU A 75 -10.22 0.10 -16.42
CA LEU A 75 -9.85 0.85 -15.22
C LEU A 75 -10.79 2.05 -15.00
N GLN A 76 -11.11 2.80 -16.05
CA GLN A 76 -12.11 3.87 -15.98
C GLN A 76 -13.48 3.36 -15.55
N GLN A 77 -13.90 2.20 -16.04
CA GLN A 77 -15.16 1.59 -15.67
C GLN A 77 -15.18 1.16 -14.20
N ALA A 78 -14.11 0.51 -13.71
CA ALA A 78 -13.99 0.13 -12.31
C ALA A 78 -14.03 1.36 -11.36
N ILE A 79 -13.39 2.47 -11.75
CA ILE A 79 -13.46 3.74 -11.01
C ILE A 79 -14.89 4.28 -10.96
N ILE A 80 -15.61 4.28 -12.11
CA ILE A 80 -16.99 4.75 -12.18
C ILE A 80 -17.89 3.93 -11.27
N GLU A 81 -17.75 2.60 -11.31
CA GLU A 81 -18.50 1.67 -10.47
C GLU A 81 -18.24 1.91 -8.99
N LEU A 82 -16.97 1.99 -8.59
CA LEU A 82 -16.60 2.27 -7.20
C LEU A 82 -17.16 3.62 -6.74
N ARG A 83 -16.98 4.70 -7.50
CA ARG A 83 -17.50 6.03 -7.14
C ARG A 83 -19.03 6.11 -7.06
N SER A 84 -19.74 5.20 -7.73
CA SER A 84 -21.20 5.12 -7.65
C SER A 84 -21.71 4.34 -6.44
N ALA A 85 -20.79 3.74 -5.66
CA ALA A 85 -21.14 2.97 -4.48
C ALA A 85 -21.71 3.88 -3.37
N PRO A 86 -22.77 3.44 -2.65
CA PRO A 86 -23.36 4.14 -1.52
C PRO A 86 -22.40 4.53 -0.39
N LEU A 87 -21.23 3.90 -0.30
CA LEU A 87 -20.17 4.21 0.67
C LEU A 87 -19.83 5.70 0.74
N PHE A 88 -19.92 6.41 -0.38
CA PHE A 88 -19.62 7.84 -0.46
C PHE A 88 -20.75 8.73 0.06
N GLU A 89 -21.92 8.15 0.35
CA GLU A 89 -23.10 8.81 0.91
C GLU A 89 -23.50 8.23 2.29
N SER A 90 -22.76 7.24 2.80
CA SER A 90 -23.07 6.54 4.06
C SER A 90 -22.82 7.43 5.28
N GLU A 91 -23.80 7.45 6.21
CA GLU A 91 -23.67 8.10 7.53
C GLU A 91 -23.08 7.17 8.61
N ILE A 92 -22.76 5.90 8.27
CA ILE A 92 -22.21 4.92 9.22
C ILE A 92 -20.73 5.25 9.44
N GLU A 93 -20.36 5.47 10.70
CA GLU A 93 -18.97 5.65 11.10
C GLU A 93 -18.23 4.32 10.99
N PRO A 94 -17.18 4.22 10.14
CA PRO A 94 -16.50 2.95 9.90
C PRO A 94 -15.71 2.50 11.14
N GLU A 95 -15.74 1.20 11.41
CA GLU A 95 -14.84 0.59 12.39
C GLU A 95 -13.37 0.63 11.92
N PHE A 96 -12.45 0.11 12.73
CA PHE A 96 -11.01 0.17 12.43
C PHE A 96 -10.64 -0.52 11.09
N VAL A 97 -11.10 -1.75 10.88
CA VAL A 97 -10.79 -2.52 9.67
C VAL A 97 -11.44 -1.88 8.43
N GLU A 98 -12.68 -1.43 8.60
CA GLU A 98 -13.44 -0.69 7.60
C GLU A 98 -12.74 0.61 7.19
N SER A 99 -12.30 1.41 8.16
CA SER A 99 -11.52 2.63 7.91
C SER A 99 -10.24 2.33 7.15
N PHE A 100 -9.55 1.24 7.50
CA PHE A 100 -8.36 0.79 6.77
C PHE A 100 -8.70 0.49 5.31
N GLN A 101 -9.75 -0.31 5.04
CA GLN A 101 -10.16 -0.67 3.68
C GLN A 101 -10.57 0.56 2.85
N LEU A 102 -11.30 1.51 3.44
CA LEU A 102 -11.69 2.76 2.76
C LEU A 102 -10.49 3.58 2.32
N GLU A 103 -9.48 3.72 3.19
CA GLU A 103 -8.25 4.43 2.85
C GLU A 103 -7.46 3.73 1.74
N VAL A 104 -7.43 2.39 1.72
CA VAL A 104 -6.82 1.64 0.60
C VAL A 104 -7.57 1.88 -0.71
N ILE A 105 -8.92 1.83 -0.69
CA ILE A 105 -9.75 2.13 -1.88
C ILE A 105 -9.48 3.55 -2.37
N ASN A 106 -9.44 4.53 -1.48
CA ASN A 106 -9.12 5.92 -1.79
C ASN A 106 -7.73 6.06 -2.44
N GLY A 107 -6.74 5.31 -1.96
CA GLY A 107 -5.41 5.24 -2.55
C GLY A 107 -5.45 4.77 -4.02
N TRP A 108 -6.19 3.69 -4.30
CA TRP A 108 -6.36 3.20 -5.67
C TRP A 108 -7.11 4.17 -6.56
N LEU A 109 -8.18 4.81 -6.07
CA LEU A 109 -8.89 5.85 -6.81
C LEU A 109 -7.96 7.03 -7.14
N MET A 110 -7.14 7.47 -6.19
CA MET A 110 -6.17 8.55 -6.41
C MET A 110 -5.14 8.19 -7.50
N LEU A 111 -4.62 6.97 -7.49
CA LEU A 111 -3.71 6.51 -8.55
C LEU A 111 -4.42 6.49 -9.90
N ALA A 112 -5.63 5.95 -9.94
CA ALA A 112 -6.37 5.76 -11.17
C ALA A 112 -6.82 7.09 -11.81
N GLU A 113 -7.17 8.09 -11.00
CA GLU A 113 -7.46 9.46 -11.44
C GLU A 113 -6.24 10.20 -11.98
N ALA A 114 -5.06 9.88 -11.48
CA ALA A 114 -3.82 10.54 -11.84
C ALA A 114 -3.04 9.81 -12.96
N LEU A 115 -3.61 8.76 -13.56
CA LEU A 115 -3.01 8.08 -14.72
C LEU A 115 -2.75 9.08 -15.84
N GLY A 116 -1.54 9.02 -16.39
CA GLY A 116 -1.04 9.93 -17.42
C GLY A 116 -0.37 11.20 -16.89
N GLU A 117 -0.65 11.64 -15.65
CA GLU A 117 -0.18 12.91 -15.07
C GLU A 117 0.34 12.81 -13.63
N LEU A 118 0.76 11.62 -13.17
CA LEU A 118 1.23 11.44 -11.79
C LEU A 118 2.50 12.28 -11.49
N SER A 119 2.30 13.36 -10.73
CA SER A 119 3.37 14.24 -10.24
C SER A 119 4.15 13.61 -9.08
N GLU A 120 5.32 14.16 -8.77
CA GLU A 120 6.11 13.77 -7.58
C GLU A 120 5.28 13.87 -6.30
N ALA A 121 4.51 14.95 -6.15
CA ALA A 121 3.65 15.15 -4.98
C ALA A 121 2.52 14.12 -4.88
N GLN A 122 1.87 13.78 -6.00
CA GLN A 122 0.84 12.72 -6.01
C GLN A 122 1.44 11.34 -5.71
N THR A 123 2.60 11.04 -6.29
CA THR A 123 3.31 9.77 -6.05
C THR A 123 3.69 9.65 -4.57
N GLY A 124 4.25 10.72 -4.00
CA GLY A 124 4.61 10.78 -2.58
C GLY A 124 3.41 10.59 -1.66
N ARG A 125 2.24 11.13 -2.01
CA ARG A 125 0.99 10.91 -1.24
C ARG A 125 0.58 9.44 -1.20
N VAL A 126 0.60 8.75 -2.34
CA VAL A 126 0.25 7.32 -2.41
C VAL A 126 1.24 6.46 -1.62
N ILE A 127 2.55 6.76 -1.71
CA ILE A 127 3.57 6.05 -0.93
C ILE A 127 3.41 6.32 0.57
N HIS A 128 3.13 7.56 0.96
CA HIS A 128 2.89 7.92 2.36
C HIS A 128 1.64 7.25 2.93
N LEU A 129 0.56 7.12 2.17
CA LEU A 129 -0.63 6.39 2.58
C LEU A 129 -0.28 4.96 3.03
N ALA A 130 0.55 4.24 2.27
CA ALA A 130 0.99 2.89 2.64
C ALA A 130 1.81 2.88 3.94
N ARG A 131 2.65 3.88 4.17
CA ARG A 131 3.39 4.04 5.43
C ARG A 131 2.45 4.37 6.60
N GLU A 132 1.48 5.25 6.39
CA GLU A 132 0.48 5.67 7.38
C GLU A 132 -0.40 4.52 7.84
N LEU A 133 -0.93 3.73 6.92
CA LEU A 133 -1.75 2.56 7.24
C LEU A 133 -0.95 1.48 7.98
N ALA A 134 0.32 1.29 7.63
CA ALA A 134 1.19 0.37 8.34
C ALA A 134 1.47 0.82 9.79
N ASP A 135 1.82 2.09 9.99
CA ASP A 135 2.02 2.69 11.32
C ASP A 135 0.71 2.72 12.14
N TYR A 136 -0.42 2.94 11.48
CA TYR A 136 -1.74 2.95 12.12
C TYR A 136 -2.08 1.57 12.68
N LEU A 137 -1.87 0.51 11.90
CA LEU A 137 -2.06 -0.86 12.37
C LEU A 137 -1.12 -1.21 13.53
N ASP A 138 0.18 -0.90 13.43
CA ASP A 138 1.14 -1.14 14.51
C ASP A 138 0.70 -0.45 15.83
N LYS A 139 0.26 0.80 15.73
CA LYS A 139 -0.22 1.58 16.89
C LYS A 139 -1.51 0.99 17.45
N TYR A 140 -2.45 0.63 16.58
CA TYR A 140 -3.72 0.04 17.00
C TYR A 140 -3.48 -1.28 17.73
N MET A 141 -2.68 -2.18 17.16
CA MET A 141 -2.25 -3.44 17.77
C MET A 141 -1.62 -3.22 19.15
N LYS A 142 -0.69 -2.27 19.26
CA LYS A 142 -0.01 -1.96 20.53
C LYS A 142 -0.95 -1.39 21.60
N SER A 143 -1.98 -0.67 21.19
CA SER A 143 -2.96 -0.06 22.11
C SER A 143 -4.13 -0.99 22.47
N SER A 144 -4.29 -2.08 21.71
CA SER A 144 -5.36 -3.06 21.89
C SER A 144 -4.99 -4.14 22.90
N LEU A 145 -6.01 -4.78 23.48
CA LEU A 145 -5.88 -6.01 24.27
C LEU A 145 -6.01 -7.28 23.41
N THR A 146 -6.33 -7.13 22.12
CA THR A 146 -6.45 -8.24 21.17
C THR A 146 -5.10 -8.91 20.95
N LEU A 147 -5.07 -10.23 21.11
CA LEU A 147 -3.89 -11.03 20.78
C LEU A 147 -3.86 -11.27 19.27
N VAL A 148 -2.80 -10.80 18.62
CA VAL A 148 -2.54 -11.07 17.20
C VAL A 148 -1.47 -12.15 17.09
N GLU A 149 -1.78 -13.25 16.40
CA GLU A 149 -0.82 -14.35 16.21
C GLU A 149 0.50 -13.88 15.60
N GLY A 150 1.61 -14.51 15.98
CA GLY A 150 2.94 -14.22 15.42
C GLY A 150 3.73 -13.10 16.11
N GLU A 151 3.26 -12.58 17.26
CA GLU A 151 3.93 -11.46 17.96
C GLU A 151 5.42 -11.72 18.26
N GLY A 152 5.77 -12.91 18.76
CA GLY A 152 7.17 -13.25 19.03
C GLY A 152 8.05 -13.32 17.78
N ASP A 153 7.49 -13.63 16.61
CA ASP A 153 8.22 -13.59 15.34
C ASP A 153 8.42 -12.16 14.86
N ARG A 154 7.41 -11.29 15.05
CA ARG A 154 7.50 -9.85 14.76
C ARG A 154 8.56 -9.16 15.62
N GLU A 155 8.58 -9.45 16.93
CA GLU A 155 9.60 -8.94 17.85
C GLU A 155 11.01 -9.39 17.46
N ARG A 156 11.17 -10.67 17.09
CA ARG A 156 12.45 -11.21 16.63
C ARG A 156 12.91 -10.54 15.35
N TYR A 157 12.00 -10.32 14.41
CA TYR A 157 12.29 -9.56 13.19
C TYR A 157 12.77 -8.15 13.53
N LEU A 158 12.05 -7.41 14.38
CA LEU A 158 12.44 -6.05 14.80
C LEU A 158 13.80 -6.02 15.51
N GLY A 159 14.15 -7.06 16.27
CA GLY A 159 15.48 -7.20 16.87
C GLY A 159 16.61 -7.41 15.84
N SER A 160 16.28 -7.91 14.65
CA SER A 160 17.24 -8.26 13.59
C SER A 160 17.42 -7.18 12.52
N VAL A 161 16.53 -6.19 12.42
CA VAL A 161 16.57 -5.19 11.34
C VAL A 161 17.80 -4.28 11.42
N GLY A 162 18.24 -3.82 10.23
CA GLY A 162 19.40 -2.94 10.08
C GLY A 162 19.27 -1.62 10.84
N GLY A 163 20.40 -1.01 11.21
CA GLY A 163 20.42 0.24 12.00
C GLY A 163 19.69 1.41 11.34
N HIS A 164 19.68 1.47 10.01
CA HIS A 164 18.95 2.50 9.26
C HIS A 164 17.43 2.40 9.47
N LEU A 165 16.83 1.22 9.28
CA LEU A 165 15.39 1.03 9.50
C LEU A 165 15.01 1.22 10.98
N ARG A 166 15.85 0.74 11.92
CA ARG A 166 15.63 0.95 13.36
C ARG A 166 15.57 2.41 13.76
N SER A 167 16.23 3.32 13.02
CA SER A 167 16.24 4.75 13.36
C SER A 167 14.88 5.45 13.20
N TYR A 168 13.93 4.81 12.52
CA TYR A 168 12.55 5.30 12.38
C TYR A 168 11.64 4.91 13.56
N ASP A 169 12.05 3.96 14.42
CA ASP A 169 11.29 3.52 15.60
C ASP A 169 9.84 3.11 15.30
N LEU A 170 9.65 2.40 14.18
CA LEU A 170 8.37 1.87 13.76
C LEU A 170 8.09 0.49 14.37
N GLY A 171 6.82 0.11 14.42
CA GLY A 171 6.43 -1.28 14.69
C GLY A 171 6.76 -2.21 13.52
N TYR A 172 6.22 -3.43 13.57
CA TYR A 172 6.54 -4.47 12.60
C TYR A 172 6.11 -4.09 11.18
N PHE A 173 4.85 -3.69 11.01
CA PHE A 173 4.29 -3.41 9.69
C PHE A 173 4.92 -2.17 9.08
N GLY A 174 5.09 -1.09 9.86
CA GLY A 174 5.78 0.12 9.42
C GLY A 174 7.22 -0.16 8.99
N THR A 175 7.98 -0.91 9.80
CA THR A 175 9.38 -1.25 9.48
C THR A 175 9.48 -2.10 8.22
N ARG A 176 8.62 -3.12 8.08
CA ARG A 176 8.64 -4.01 6.92
C ARG A 176 8.13 -3.33 5.65
N ASN A 177 7.16 -2.41 5.76
CA ASN A 177 6.73 -1.57 4.64
C ASN A 177 7.89 -0.73 4.11
N LEU A 178 8.67 -0.07 4.98
CA LEU A 178 9.85 0.70 4.57
C LEU A 178 10.93 -0.17 3.91
N GLU A 179 11.15 -1.39 4.41
CA GLU A 179 12.10 -2.33 3.81
C GLU A 179 11.69 -2.69 2.36
N ILE A 180 10.42 -3.07 2.18
CA ILE A 180 9.89 -3.44 0.86
C ILE A 180 9.86 -2.22 -0.07
N GLU A 181 9.45 -1.06 0.42
CA GLU A 181 9.46 0.20 -0.33
C GLU A 181 10.87 0.52 -0.85
N GLY A 182 11.89 0.43 0.00
CA GLY A 182 13.29 0.64 -0.39
C GLY A 182 13.71 -0.31 -1.50
N ALA A 183 13.40 -1.61 -1.36
CA ALA A 183 13.70 -2.61 -2.38
C ALA A 183 12.96 -2.34 -3.71
N CYS A 184 11.71 -1.89 -3.65
CA CYS A 184 10.96 -1.48 -4.84
C CYS A 184 11.62 -0.29 -5.54
N HIS A 185 11.96 0.77 -4.80
CA HIS A 185 12.58 1.96 -5.38
C HIS A 185 13.95 1.68 -6.00
N GLU A 186 14.77 0.87 -5.32
CA GLU A 186 16.06 0.43 -5.86
C GLU A 186 15.90 -0.33 -7.18
N ALA A 187 14.95 -1.26 -7.26
CA ALA A 187 14.71 -2.02 -8.49
C ALA A 187 14.12 -1.16 -9.62
N ILE A 188 13.21 -0.24 -9.30
CA ILE A 188 12.65 0.72 -10.26
C ILE A 188 13.75 1.59 -10.87
N LEU A 189 14.68 2.09 -10.04
CA LEU A 189 15.78 2.94 -10.49
C LEU A 189 16.87 2.15 -11.24
N ALA A 190 17.05 0.87 -10.91
CA ALA A 190 18.01 -0.01 -11.57
C ALA A 190 17.50 -0.57 -12.92
N ALA A 191 16.18 -0.59 -13.14
CA ALA A 191 15.60 -0.98 -14.42
C ALA A 191 16.02 0.02 -15.52
N LEU A 192 16.73 -0.48 -16.53
CA LEU A 192 17.22 0.32 -17.65
C LEU A 192 16.16 0.37 -18.77
N GLY A 193 15.64 1.55 -19.09
CA GLY A 193 14.80 1.77 -20.29
C GLY A 193 13.40 1.15 -20.23
N ASP A 194 12.95 0.56 -21.36
CA ASP A 194 11.63 -0.04 -21.55
C ASP A 194 11.50 -1.46 -20.97
N ASP A 195 12.54 -1.99 -20.31
CA ASP A 195 12.47 -3.30 -19.66
C ASP A 195 11.33 -3.31 -18.63
N GLU A 196 10.37 -4.20 -18.86
CA GLU A 196 9.22 -4.39 -17.99
C GLU A 196 9.68 -4.99 -16.66
N LEU A 197 9.97 -4.11 -15.69
CA LEU A 197 10.38 -4.48 -14.33
C LEU A 197 9.60 -5.68 -13.78
N ILE A 198 8.28 -5.71 -14.00
CA ILE A 198 7.35 -6.72 -13.48
C ILE A 198 7.50 -8.08 -14.14
N THR A 199 7.76 -8.13 -15.44
CA THR A 199 7.97 -9.40 -16.14
C THR A 199 9.40 -9.92 -15.96
N SER A 200 10.30 -9.08 -15.42
CA SER A 200 11.61 -9.51 -14.95
C SER A 200 11.52 -10.42 -13.71
N ARG A 201 12.60 -11.17 -13.45
CA ARG A 201 12.72 -11.98 -12.24
C ARG A 201 12.67 -11.13 -10.97
N VAL A 202 13.29 -9.95 -11.00
CA VAL A 202 13.36 -9.03 -9.84
C VAL A 202 11.97 -8.49 -9.53
N GLY A 203 11.21 -8.08 -10.54
CA GLY A 203 9.83 -7.60 -10.33
C GLY A 203 8.91 -8.68 -9.80
N ARG A 204 8.98 -9.91 -10.31
CA ARG A 204 8.21 -11.03 -9.72
C ARG A 204 8.54 -11.25 -8.25
N GLN A 205 9.81 -11.24 -7.89
CA GLN A 205 10.24 -11.37 -6.49
C GLN A 205 9.74 -10.21 -5.62
N LEU A 206 9.66 -9.00 -6.15
CA LEU A 206 9.09 -7.86 -5.43
C LEU A 206 7.58 -8.00 -5.24
N LEU A 207 6.84 -8.44 -6.26
CA LEU A 207 5.42 -8.74 -6.14
C LEU A 207 5.18 -9.83 -5.07
N ASP A 208 5.94 -10.92 -5.10
CA ASP A 208 5.83 -11.98 -4.07
C ASP A 208 6.03 -11.43 -2.65
N ARG A 209 7.00 -10.51 -2.46
CA ARG A 209 7.22 -9.85 -1.16
C ARG A 209 6.08 -8.91 -0.77
N CYS A 210 5.53 -8.18 -1.73
CA CYS A 210 4.35 -7.33 -1.51
C CYS A 210 3.12 -8.16 -1.15
N ASP A 211 2.90 -9.30 -1.81
CA ASP A 211 1.80 -10.23 -1.55
C ASP A 211 1.94 -10.86 -0.16
N GLU A 212 3.13 -11.35 0.19
CA GLU A 212 3.41 -11.86 1.54
C GLU A 212 3.15 -10.78 2.60
N TYR A 213 3.50 -9.53 2.30
CA TYR A 213 3.20 -8.41 3.17
C TYR A 213 1.73 -8.09 3.31
N SER A 214 1.04 -8.00 2.20
CA SER A 214 -0.38 -7.71 2.18
C SER A 214 -1.17 -8.80 2.91
N ASN A 215 -0.82 -10.08 2.71
CA ASN A 215 -1.47 -11.19 3.40
C ASN A 215 -1.25 -11.15 4.92
N GLN A 216 -0.06 -10.74 5.37
CA GLN A 216 0.19 -10.55 6.80
C GLN A 216 -0.60 -9.37 7.38
N LEU A 217 -0.77 -8.27 6.64
CA LEU A 217 -1.67 -7.18 7.02
C LEU A 217 -3.10 -7.68 7.18
N ALA A 218 -3.62 -8.39 6.17
CA ALA A 218 -4.97 -8.95 6.21
C ALA A 218 -5.17 -9.89 7.40
N SER A 219 -4.20 -10.77 7.66
CA SER A 219 -4.24 -11.68 8.81
C SER A 219 -4.25 -10.95 10.15
N ALA A 220 -3.50 -9.86 10.29
CA ALA A 220 -3.53 -9.05 11.51
C ALA A 220 -4.84 -8.28 11.65
N LEU A 221 -5.37 -7.70 10.56
CA LEU A 221 -6.66 -7.00 10.56
C LEU A 221 -7.83 -7.92 10.91
N MET A 222 -7.83 -9.17 10.44
CA MET A 222 -8.87 -10.15 10.78
C MET A 222 -8.99 -10.42 12.28
N ALA A 223 -7.92 -10.23 13.06
CA ALA A 223 -7.99 -10.37 14.53
C ALA A 223 -8.85 -9.28 15.20
N PHE A 224 -9.17 -8.19 14.48
CA PHE A 224 -9.94 -7.05 14.95
C PHE A 224 -11.35 -6.97 14.37
N LEU A 225 -11.76 -7.95 13.58
CA LEU A 225 -13.17 -8.07 13.18
C LEU A 225 -13.99 -8.43 14.42
N THR A 226 -15.00 -7.63 14.68
CA THR A 226 -16.02 -7.89 15.71
C THR A 226 -16.95 -9.02 15.22
N ASP A 227 -17.23 -9.99 16.09
CA ASP A 227 -18.29 -10.99 15.88
C ASP A 227 -19.68 -10.35 16.00
#